data_AF-A0A558AX54-F1
#
_entry.id   AF-A0A558AX54-F1
#
_cell.length_a   1.000
_cell.length_b   1.000
_cell.length_c   1.000
_cell.angle_alpha   90.00
_cell.angle_beta   90.00
_cell.angle_gamma   90.00
#
_symmetry.space_group_name_H-M   'P 1'
#
loop_
_entity.id
_entity.type
_entity.pdbx_description
1 polymer ?
#
loop_
_entity_poly.entity_id
_entity_poly.type
_entity_poly.pdbx_seq_one_letter_code
_entity_poly.pdbx_strand_id
1 'polypeptide(L)'
;MKLKVKVKDTALKIETIHIDAESTVKHLIEHIVGADLTTWNMAEDLTIKGHEGVGHDSLRLSTLFCDIDKVYMSNIHISITLTAKHVASTLANQTLLDYSKVVQAVEKYDEALNALAVVPGTVFFVQQDADQYLIRRELSGIEIFHFGTQYQEAFRETGRNPIVYIELKTRDALSDSELKWVRTIMFPSRNPCNPLIHLNHPPISQNHLNLVATLIHRLVVIMGKFQISGTYLESSDMHLPTYVQLGEQCSIGYIERAQLENIR
;
A
#
# COMPACT_ATOMS: atom_id res chain seq x y z
N MET A 1 -18.57 0.77 10.48
CA MET A 1 -18.74 1.91 9.56
C MET A 1 -20.06 2.66 9.77
N LYS A 2 -20.14 3.93 9.36
CA LYS A 2 -21.35 4.77 9.44
C LYS A 2 -21.88 5.00 8.03
N LEU A 3 -23.11 4.57 7.74
CA LEU A 3 -23.71 4.68 6.42
C LEU A 3 -24.90 5.63 6.45
N LYS A 4 -24.94 6.60 5.54
CA LYS A 4 -26.17 7.32 5.21
C LYS A 4 -26.93 6.49 4.19
N VAL A 5 -28.09 5.99 4.58
CA VAL A 5 -28.99 5.21 3.73
C VAL A 5 -30.09 6.14 3.23
N LYS A 6 -30.31 6.16 1.93
CA LYS A 6 -31.48 6.79 1.32
C LYS A 6 -32.29 5.71 0.62
N VAL A 7 -33.50 5.48 1.08
CA VAL A 7 -34.46 4.57 0.42
C VAL A 7 -35.47 5.43 -0.33
N LYS A 8 -35.64 5.14 -1.61
CA LYS A 8 -36.61 5.78 -2.48
C LYS A 8 -37.54 4.72 -3.04
N ASP A 9 -38.78 4.72 -2.56
CA ASP A 9 -39.89 3.92 -3.04
C ASP A 9 -40.97 4.87 -3.62
N THR A 10 -42.00 5.19 -2.84
CA THR A 10 -42.99 6.25 -3.04
C THR A 10 -42.64 7.54 -2.29
N ALA A 11 -41.88 7.44 -1.19
CA ALA A 11 -41.38 8.57 -0.40
C ALA A 11 -39.86 8.46 -0.20
N LEU A 12 -39.19 9.59 0.01
CA LEU A 12 -37.76 9.59 0.31
C LEU A 12 -37.54 9.43 1.82
N LYS A 13 -37.04 8.28 2.24
CA LYS A 13 -36.59 8.05 3.62
C LYS A 13 -35.07 8.13 3.69
N ILE A 14 -34.56 8.81 4.71
CA ILE A 14 -33.12 9.00 4.91
C ILE A 14 -32.77 8.72 6.36
N GLU A 15 -31.82 7.82 6.57
CA GLU A 15 -31.32 7.51 7.91
C GLU A 15 -29.81 7.33 7.90
N THR A 16 -29.22 7.40 9.09
CA THR A 16 -27.81 7.07 9.28
C THR A 16 -27.69 5.87 10.21
N ILE A 17 -27.21 4.75 9.67
CA ILE A 17 -27.00 3.51 10.42
C ILE A 17 -25.52 3.31 10.75
N HIS A 18 -25.26 2.59 11.84
CA HIS A 18 -23.93 2.12 12.18
C HIS A 18 -23.92 0.60 12.06
N ILE A 19 -23.01 0.06 11.26
CA ILE A 19 -22.91 -1.37 10.95
C ILE A 19 -21.44 -1.75 10.83
N ASP A 20 -21.04 -2.97 11.17
CA ASP A 20 -19.65 -3.42 11.01
C ASP A 20 -19.25 -3.45 9.53
N ALA A 21 -18.03 -3.03 9.19
CA ALA A 21 -17.51 -3.07 7.83
C ALA A 21 -17.34 -4.52 7.33
N GLU A 22 -17.11 -5.48 8.23
CA GLU A 22 -17.02 -6.89 7.90
C GLU A 22 -18.38 -7.61 7.85
N SER A 23 -19.48 -6.89 8.12
CA SER A 23 -20.84 -7.41 7.91
C SER A 23 -21.11 -7.67 6.43
N THR A 24 -22.06 -8.57 6.17
CA THR A 24 -22.53 -8.88 4.82
C THR A 24 -23.61 -7.90 4.36
N VAL A 25 -23.88 -7.87 3.05
CA VAL A 25 -24.98 -7.09 2.48
C VAL A 25 -26.33 -7.55 3.02
N LYS A 26 -26.53 -8.85 3.24
CA LYS A 26 -27.75 -9.35 3.89
C LYS A 26 -27.96 -8.75 5.28
N HIS A 27 -26.91 -8.72 6.10
CA HIS A 27 -26.98 -8.12 7.44
C HIS A 27 -27.28 -6.60 7.38
N LEU A 28 -26.80 -5.92 6.34
CA LEU A 28 -27.19 -4.53 6.06
C LEU A 28 -28.67 -4.41 5.71
N ILE A 29 -29.22 -5.28 4.86
CA ILE A 29 -30.63 -5.27 4.48
C ILE A 29 -31.51 -5.55 5.72
N GLU A 30 -31.13 -6.51 6.56
CA GLU A 30 -31.76 -6.78 7.86
C GLU A 30 -31.83 -5.51 8.73
N HIS A 31 -30.73 -4.76 8.81
CA HIS A 31 -30.69 -3.49 9.53
C HIS A 31 -31.58 -2.40 8.91
N ILE A 32 -31.67 -2.31 7.59
CA ILE A 32 -32.52 -1.33 6.90
C ILE A 32 -34.00 -1.65 7.12
N VAL A 33 -34.37 -2.94 7.08
CA VAL A 33 -35.74 -3.38 7.36
C VAL A 33 -36.09 -3.19 8.84
N GLY A 34 -35.18 -3.56 9.75
CA GLY A 34 -35.36 -3.37 11.20
C GLY A 34 -35.46 -1.91 11.64
N ALA A 35 -35.01 -0.97 10.80
CA ALA A 35 -35.15 0.48 11.01
C ALA A 35 -36.42 1.07 10.36
N ASP A 36 -37.35 0.24 9.88
CA ASP A 36 -38.60 0.65 9.22
C ASP A 36 -38.41 1.55 7.97
N LEU A 37 -37.22 1.50 7.36
CA LEU A 37 -36.91 2.22 6.12
C LEU A 37 -37.52 1.54 4.89
N THR A 38 -37.69 0.23 4.95
CA THR A 38 -38.36 -0.59 3.92
C THR A 38 -38.93 -1.85 4.54
N THR A 39 -39.62 -2.68 3.75
CA THR A 39 -40.09 -4.00 4.16
C THR A 39 -39.30 -5.09 3.45
N TRP A 40 -39.26 -6.30 4.02
CA TRP A 40 -38.60 -7.45 3.39
C TRP A 40 -39.09 -7.69 1.96
N ASN A 41 -40.41 -7.69 1.77
CA ASN A 41 -41.03 -7.86 0.45
C ASN A 41 -40.57 -6.82 -0.58
N MET A 42 -40.18 -5.62 -0.14
CA MET A 42 -39.68 -4.56 -1.02
C MET A 42 -38.17 -4.66 -1.26
N ALA A 43 -37.42 -5.28 -0.36
CA ALA A 43 -35.96 -5.42 -0.40
C ALA A 43 -35.48 -6.77 -0.98
N GLU A 44 -36.40 -7.65 -1.38
CA GLU A 44 -36.08 -8.88 -2.12
C GLU A 44 -35.42 -8.55 -3.47
N ASP A 45 -34.51 -9.42 -3.91
CA ASP A 45 -33.87 -9.36 -5.23
C ASP A 45 -33.22 -8.00 -5.60
N LEU A 46 -32.71 -7.28 -4.60
CA LEU A 46 -31.95 -6.05 -4.84
C LEU A 46 -30.70 -6.34 -5.69
N THR A 47 -30.59 -5.67 -6.83
CA THR A 47 -29.35 -5.71 -7.63
C THR A 47 -28.39 -4.64 -7.14
N ILE A 48 -27.11 -4.98 -7.02
CA ILE A 48 -26.06 -4.04 -6.61
C ILE A 48 -25.26 -3.64 -7.84
N LYS A 49 -25.24 -2.35 -8.16
CA LYS A 49 -24.54 -1.84 -9.34
C LYS A 49 -23.04 -2.17 -9.25
N GLY A 50 -22.51 -2.88 -10.25
CA GLY A 50 -21.10 -3.31 -10.30
C GLY A 50 -20.81 -4.67 -9.65
N HIS A 51 -21.79 -5.29 -9.00
CA HIS A 51 -21.69 -6.63 -8.39
C HIS A 51 -22.88 -7.51 -8.77
N GLU A 52 -23.28 -7.44 -10.04
CA GLU A 52 -24.42 -8.18 -10.59
C GLU A 52 -24.15 -9.70 -10.51
N GLY A 53 -25.06 -10.45 -9.88
CA GLY A 53 -24.97 -11.92 -9.78
C GLY A 53 -24.21 -12.47 -8.58
N VAL A 54 -23.73 -11.62 -7.66
CA VAL A 54 -23.12 -12.06 -6.39
C VAL A 54 -24.17 -12.16 -5.29
N GLY A 55 -24.21 -13.27 -4.56
CA GLY A 55 -25.13 -13.46 -3.44
C GLY A 55 -24.87 -12.48 -2.29
N HIS A 56 -25.94 -11.91 -1.73
CA HIS A 56 -25.86 -10.93 -0.64
C HIS A 56 -25.23 -11.48 0.66
N ASP A 57 -25.21 -12.81 0.80
CA ASP A 57 -24.70 -13.53 1.96
C ASP A 57 -23.17 -13.65 1.94
N SER A 58 -22.54 -13.53 0.77
CA SER A 58 -21.09 -13.64 0.60
C SER A 58 -20.39 -12.30 0.38
N LEU A 59 -21.14 -11.24 0.05
CA LEU A 59 -20.57 -9.92 -0.21
C LEU A 59 -20.45 -9.09 1.07
N ARG A 60 -19.21 -8.69 1.41
CA ARG A 60 -18.93 -7.85 2.59
C ARG A 60 -19.03 -6.36 2.25
N LEU A 61 -19.38 -5.55 3.25
CA LEU A 61 -19.45 -4.10 3.09
C LEU A 61 -18.07 -3.48 2.82
N SER A 62 -17.00 -4.01 3.42
CA SER A 62 -15.63 -3.56 3.14
C SER A 62 -15.26 -3.71 1.66
N THR A 63 -15.72 -4.77 1.00
CA THR A 63 -15.55 -4.94 -0.46
C THR A 63 -16.37 -3.93 -1.27
N LEU A 64 -17.59 -3.62 -0.83
CA LEU A 64 -18.46 -2.66 -1.51
C LEU A 64 -17.97 -1.21 -1.44
N PHE A 65 -17.20 -0.86 -0.40
CA PHE A 65 -16.76 0.51 -0.13
C PHE A 65 -15.22 0.66 -0.15
N CYS A 66 -14.50 -0.28 -0.77
CA CYS A 66 -13.04 -0.24 -0.86
C CYS A 66 -12.54 1.02 -1.61
N ASP A 67 -13.11 1.28 -2.80
CA ASP A 67 -12.66 2.36 -3.68
C ASP A 67 -13.77 3.38 -4.02
N ILE A 68 -14.97 3.19 -3.47
CA ILE A 68 -16.14 4.02 -3.74
C ILE A 68 -16.88 4.36 -2.44
N ASP A 69 -17.19 5.65 -2.25
CA ASP A 69 -17.92 6.11 -1.06
C ASP A 69 -19.43 5.90 -1.17
N LYS A 70 -19.91 5.50 -2.35
CA LYS A 70 -21.33 5.49 -2.68
C LYS A 70 -21.71 4.26 -3.50
N VAL A 71 -22.66 3.51 -2.97
CA VAL A 71 -23.17 2.26 -3.55
C VAL A 71 -24.66 2.42 -3.84
N TYR A 72 -25.10 1.84 -4.94
CA TYR A 72 -26.50 1.86 -5.37
C TYR A 72 -27.02 0.43 -5.45
N MET A 73 -28.15 0.19 -4.79
CA MET A 73 -28.88 -1.07 -4.83
C MET A 73 -30.30 -0.77 -5.31
N SER A 74 -30.83 -1.57 -6.22
CA SER A 74 -32.19 -1.35 -6.72
C SER A 74 -32.83 -2.62 -7.24
N ASN A 75 -34.15 -2.67 -7.16
CA ASN A 75 -35.00 -3.62 -7.88
C ASN A 75 -36.15 -2.83 -8.53
N ILE A 76 -37.20 -3.52 -8.96
CA ILE A 76 -38.38 -2.90 -9.57
C ILE A 76 -39.24 -2.08 -8.59
N HIS A 77 -39.04 -2.27 -7.28
CA HIS A 77 -39.88 -1.69 -6.23
C HIS A 77 -39.22 -0.51 -5.51
N ILE A 78 -37.90 -0.58 -5.28
CA ILE A 78 -37.16 0.40 -4.48
C ILE A 78 -35.78 0.69 -5.07
N SER A 79 -35.28 1.89 -4.77
CA SER A 79 -33.89 2.27 -4.97
C SER A 79 -33.26 2.69 -3.64
N ILE A 80 -32.17 2.03 -3.28
CA ILE A 80 -31.38 2.33 -2.08
C ILE A 80 -30.05 2.92 -2.51
N THR A 81 -29.77 4.12 -2.01
CA THR A 81 -28.46 4.74 -2.12
C THR A 81 -27.77 4.71 -0.77
N LEU A 82 -26.62 4.04 -0.70
CA LEU A 82 -25.76 4.01 0.46
C LEU A 82 -24.61 4.99 0.27
N THR A 83 -24.30 5.77 1.29
CA THR A 83 -23.11 6.63 1.29
C THR A 83 -22.34 6.43 2.58
N ALA A 84 -21.10 5.98 2.48
CA ALA A 84 -20.21 5.87 3.62
C ALA A 84 -19.94 7.29 4.16
N LYS A 85 -20.42 7.56 5.38
CA LYS A 85 -20.00 8.72 6.14
C LYS A 85 -18.70 8.34 6.83
N HIS A 86 -17.60 8.59 6.15
CA HIS A 86 -16.33 8.70 6.85
C HIS A 86 -16.51 9.78 7.92
N VAL A 87 -16.30 9.39 9.18
CA VAL A 87 -16.08 10.40 10.21
C VAL A 87 -14.85 11.12 9.70
N ALA A 88 -15.00 12.38 9.26
CA ALA A 88 -13.86 13.25 9.08
C ALA A 88 -13.15 13.22 10.43
N SER A 89 -12.06 12.48 10.49
CA SER A 89 -11.26 12.33 11.70
C SER A 89 -11.02 13.74 12.20
N THR A 90 -11.50 14.02 13.40
CA THR A 90 -11.16 15.27 14.08
C THR A 90 -9.63 15.37 14.02
N LEU A 91 -9.12 16.54 13.63
CA LEU A 91 -7.68 16.82 13.48
C LEU A 91 -6.86 16.36 14.70
N ALA A 92 -7.47 16.25 15.88
CA ALA A 92 -6.87 15.79 17.13
C ALA A 92 -6.53 14.27 17.18
N ASN A 93 -7.16 13.43 16.35
CA ASN A 93 -6.93 11.97 16.33
C ASN A 93 -6.16 11.49 15.08
N GLN A 94 -5.81 12.39 14.16
CA GLN A 94 -4.86 12.07 13.10
C GLN A 94 -3.46 12.30 13.64
N THR A 95 -2.78 11.22 14.05
CA THR A 95 -1.33 11.27 14.15
C THR A 95 -0.81 11.65 12.77
N LEU A 96 -0.36 12.90 12.62
CA LEU A 96 0.33 13.33 11.40
C LEU A 96 1.53 12.42 11.24
N LEU A 97 1.48 11.59 10.21
CA LEU A 97 2.60 10.75 9.84
C LEU A 97 3.75 11.63 9.38
N ASP A 98 4.93 11.43 9.94
CA ASP A 98 6.16 12.13 9.58
C ASP A 98 6.87 11.38 8.45
N TYR A 99 6.82 11.97 7.25
CA TYR A 99 7.47 11.47 6.04
C TYR A 99 8.88 12.04 5.83
N SER A 100 9.35 12.96 6.67
CA SER A 100 10.60 13.70 6.46
C SER A 100 11.80 12.77 6.22
N LYS A 101 11.91 11.70 7.02
CA LYS A 101 12.99 10.70 6.88
C LYS A 101 12.89 9.91 5.58
N VAL A 102 11.68 9.61 5.11
CA VAL A 102 11.49 8.92 3.82
C VAL A 102 11.93 9.83 2.68
N VAL A 103 11.48 11.08 2.69
CA VAL A 103 11.84 12.08 1.68
C VAL A 103 13.36 12.24 1.61
N GLN A 104 14.02 12.44 2.76
CA GLN A 104 15.48 12.54 2.82
C GLN A 104 16.19 11.28 2.32
N ALA A 105 15.70 10.09 2.69
CA ALA A 105 16.29 8.83 2.24
C ALA A 105 16.16 8.65 0.72
N VAL A 106 15.01 9.01 0.15
CA VAL A 106 14.76 8.95 -1.31
C VAL A 106 15.63 9.95 -2.07
N GLU A 107 15.80 11.17 -1.56
CA GLU A 107 16.72 12.15 -2.16
C GLU A 107 18.15 11.61 -2.19
N LYS A 108 18.62 11.02 -1.08
CA LYS A 108 19.96 10.39 -1.02
C LYS A 108 20.09 9.16 -1.90
N TYR A 109 19.00 8.42 -2.09
CA TYR A 109 18.95 7.30 -3.01
C TYR A 109 19.05 7.76 -4.47
N ASP A 110 18.34 8.81 -4.86
CA ASP A 110 18.46 9.42 -6.20
C ASP A 110 19.89 9.95 -6.45
N GLU A 111 20.48 10.65 -5.49
CA GLU A 111 21.89 11.07 -5.55
C GLU A 111 22.84 9.88 -5.76
N ALA A 112 22.65 8.80 -5.01
CA ALA A 112 23.48 7.59 -5.11
C ALA A 112 23.29 6.86 -6.45
N LEU A 113 22.07 6.78 -6.98
CA LEU A 113 21.78 6.15 -8.28
C LEU A 113 22.41 6.93 -9.44
N ASN A 114 22.42 8.26 -9.35
CA ASN A 114 23.08 9.10 -10.34
C ASN A 114 24.61 8.95 -10.31
N ALA A 115 25.17 8.61 -9.15
CA ALA A 115 26.60 8.42 -8.97
C ALA A 115 27.07 6.99 -9.31
N LEU A 116 26.22 5.99 -9.11
CA LEU A 116 26.49 4.57 -9.35
C LEU A 116 25.33 3.96 -10.14
N ALA A 117 25.60 3.60 -11.40
CA ALA A 117 24.60 3.06 -12.31
C ALA A 117 24.16 1.64 -11.88
N VAL A 118 23.18 1.56 -10.98
CA VAL A 118 22.57 0.30 -10.55
C VAL A 118 21.47 -0.09 -11.53
N VAL A 119 21.57 -1.29 -12.08
CA VAL A 119 20.67 -1.82 -13.11
C VAL A 119 19.30 -2.22 -12.49
N PRO A 120 18.16 -1.90 -13.15
CA PRO A 120 16.86 -2.47 -12.78
C PRO A 120 16.89 -4.00 -12.71
N GLY A 121 16.18 -4.56 -11.73
CA GLY A 121 16.20 -5.99 -11.38
C GLY A 121 17.24 -6.36 -10.31
N THR A 122 18.15 -5.45 -9.95
CA THR A 122 19.13 -5.70 -8.86
C THR A 122 18.42 -5.96 -7.54
N VAL A 123 18.68 -7.12 -6.94
CA VAL A 123 18.15 -7.50 -5.62
C VAL A 123 19.24 -7.35 -4.56
N PHE A 124 18.90 -6.68 -3.47
CA PHE A 124 19.73 -6.44 -2.31
C PHE A 124 19.23 -7.30 -1.14
N PHE A 125 20.15 -7.81 -0.34
CA PHE A 125 19.81 -8.43 0.94
C PHE A 125 20.13 -7.46 2.08
N VAL A 126 19.13 -7.19 2.92
CA VAL A 126 19.29 -6.30 4.09
C VAL A 126 18.83 -7.04 5.33
N GLN A 127 19.75 -7.21 6.27
CA GLN A 127 19.46 -7.70 7.62
C GLN A 127 19.74 -6.60 8.63
N GLN A 128 18.77 -6.36 9.51
CA GLN A 128 18.90 -5.49 10.66
C GLN A 128 18.43 -6.24 11.90
N ASP A 129 19.39 -6.60 12.75
CA ASP A 129 19.18 -7.47 13.90
C ASP A 129 18.51 -8.79 13.47
N ALA A 130 17.26 -9.00 13.89
CA ALA A 130 16.48 -10.18 13.54
C ALA A 130 15.67 -10.04 12.24
N ASP A 131 15.47 -8.81 11.75
CA ASP A 131 14.63 -8.55 10.60
C ASP A 131 15.43 -8.66 9.30
N GLN A 132 14.90 -9.39 8.33
CA GLN A 132 15.55 -9.69 7.07
C GLN A 132 14.63 -9.38 5.89
N TYR A 133 15.17 -8.66 4.91
CA TYR A 133 14.45 -8.18 3.73
C TYR A 133 15.24 -8.41 2.46
N LEU A 134 14.51 -8.67 1.38
CA LEU A 134 15.01 -8.53 0.02
C LEU A 134 14.44 -7.25 -0.57
N ILE A 135 15.28 -6.45 -1.18
CA ILE A 135 14.88 -5.19 -1.79
C ILE A 135 15.27 -5.25 -3.25
N ARG A 136 14.30 -5.11 -4.16
CA ARG A 136 14.54 -5.12 -5.60
C ARG A 136 14.41 -3.71 -6.14
N ARG A 137 15.44 -3.25 -6.86
CA ARG A 137 15.41 -1.98 -7.59
C ARG A 137 14.69 -2.19 -8.91
N GLU A 138 13.65 -1.41 -9.16
CA GLU A 138 12.88 -1.42 -10.41
C GLU A 138 13.11 -0.13 -11.19
N LEU A 139 12.63 -0.06 -12.44
CA LEU A 139 12.73 1.17 -13.23
C LEU A 139 11.90 2.31 -12.61
N SER A 140 10.72 1.96 -12.11
CA SER A 140 9.73 2.88 -11.55
C SER A 140 9.85 3.08 -10.04
N GLY A 141 10.79 2.40 -9.36
CA GLY A 141 10.88 2.50 -7.91
C GLY A 141 11.60 1.35 -7.22
N ILE A 142 11.13 1.01 -6.03
CA ILE A 142 11.73 0.02 -5.13
C ILE A 142 10.66 -0.95 -4.64
N GLU A 143 10.90 -2.24 -4.76
CA GLU A 143 10.05 -3.30 -4.21
C GLU A 143 10.72 -3.91 -2.98
N ILE A 144 9.96 -4.14 -1.90
CA ILE A 144 10.46 -4.72 -0.65
C ILE A 144 9.71 -6.03 -0.36
N PHE A 145 10.45 -7.05 0.03
CA PHE A 145 9.96 -8.39 0.32
C PHE A 145 10.48 -8.86 1.68
N HIS A 146 9.66 -9.57 2.44
CA HIS A 146 10.14 -10.30 3.61
C HIS A 146 11.00 -11.48 3.17
N PHE A 147 12.20 -11.62 3.73
CA PHE A 147 13.11 -12.69 3.35
C PHE A 147 12.53 -14.08 3.59
N GLY A 148 12.02 -14.34 4.80
CA GLY A 148 11.53 -15.67 5.17
C GLY A 148 10.30 -16.13 4.39
N THR A 149 9.39 -15.23 4.03
CA THR A 149 8.10 -15.60 3.43
C THR A 149 8.02 -15.33 1.93
N GLN A 150 8.80 -14.38 1.41
CA GLN A 150 8.70 -13.91 0.02
C GLN A 150 10.00 -14.05 -0.76
N TYR A 151 10.95 -14.87 -0.28
CA TYR A 151 12.25 -15.10 -0.92
C TYR A 151 12.14 -15.30 -2.44
N GLN A 152 11.30 -16.26 -2.86
CA GLN A 152 11.17 -16.61 -4.28
C GLN A 152 10.49 -15.51 -5.10
N GLU A 153 9.60 -14.72 -4.49
CA GLU A 153 8.90 -13.63 -5.19
C GLU A 153 9.87 -12.52 -5.58
N ALA A 154 10.84 -12.19 -4.73
CA ALA A 154 11.83 -11.14 -4.98
C ALA A 154 12.69 -11.38 -6.25
N PHE A 155 12.78 -12.63 -6.73
CA PHE A 155 13.56 -13.00 -7.91
C PHE A 155 12.71 -13.30 -9.15
N ARG A 156 11.37 -13.25 -9.06
CA ARG A 156 10.52 -13.46 -10.23
C ARG A 156 10.55 -12.22 -11.12
N GLU A 157 10.39 -12.40 -12.43
CA GLU A 157 10.32 -11.25 -13.37
C GLU A 157 8.92 -10.65 -13.51
N THR A 158 7.85 -11.39 -13.17
CA THR A 158 6.47 -10.91 -13.21
C THR A 158 5.63 -11.51 -12.09
N GLY A 159 4.47 -10.90 -11.81
CA GLY A 159 3.50 -11.42 -10.83
C GLY A 159 3.99 -11.40 -9.38
N ARG A 160 4.85 -10.43 -9.05
CA ARG A 160 5.36 -10.20 -7.70
C ARG A 160 4.33 -9.44 -6.86
N ASN A 161 4.34 -9.67 -5.55
CA ASN A 161 3.48 -8.97 -4.62
C ASN A 161 4.27 -8.44 -3.41
N PRO A 162 5.13 -7.42 -3.60
CA PRO A 162 5.99 -6.90 -2.53
C PRO A 162 5.18 -6.35 -1.35
N ILE A 163 5.65 -6.54 -0.12
CA ILE A 163 4.97 -5.97 1.07
C ILE A 163 4.89 -4.46 1.04
N VAL A 164 5.88 -3.83 0.40
CA VAL A 164 5.93 -2.39 0.14
C VAL A 164 6.44 -2.19 -1.27
N TYR A 165 5.74 -1.39 -2.05
CA TYR A 165 6.23 -0.84 -3.31
C TYR A 165 6.33 0.68 -3.19
N ILE A 166 7.52 1.21 -3.38
CA ILE A 166 7.80 2.65 -3.35
C ILE A 166 7.97 3.08 -4.78
N GLU A 167 6.93 3.64 -5.36
CA GLU A 167 6.97 4.19 -6.71
C GLU A 167 7.59 5.59 -6.68
N LEU A 168 8.54 5.84 -7.56
CA LEU A 168 9.26 7.10 -7.67
C LEU A 168 8.87 7.78 -8.97
N LYS A 169 8.05 8.82 -8.89
CA LYS A 169 7.57 9.57 -10.05
C LYS A 169 8.29 10.89 -10.21
N THR A 170 8.33 11.39 -11.45
CA THR A 170 8.61 12.81 -11.71
C THR A 170 7.36 13.62 -11.43
N ARG A 171 7.50 14.92 -11.20
CA ARG A 171 6.36 15.82 -10.99
C ARG A 171 5.32 15.72 -12.10
N ASP A 172 5.76 15.61 -13.35
CA ASP A 172 4.89 15.63 -14.51
C ASP A 172 4.20 14.26 -14.74
N ALA A 173 4.67 13.19 -14.09
CA ALA A 173 4.03 11.87 -14.07
C ALA A 173 3.04 11.69 -12.90
N LEU A 174 2.97 12.63 -11.96
CA LEU A 174 1.98 12.61 -10.88
C LEU A 174 0.60 13.02 -11.42
N SER A 175 -0.43 12.27 -11.05
CA SER A 175 -1.82 12.68 -11.18
C SER A 175 -2.15 13.86 -10.24
N ASP A 176 -3.27 14.53 -10.46
CA ASP A 176 -3.67 15.69 -9.65
C ASP A 176 -3.84 15.37 -8.16
N SER A 177 -4.32 14.17 -7.83
CA SER A 177 -4.48 13.71 -6.44
C SER A 177 -3.12 13.39 -5.81
N GLU A 178 -2.26 12.68 -6.53
CA GLU A 178 -0.89 12.38 -6.09
C GLU A 178 -0.08 13.67 -5.89
N LEU A 179 -0.18 14.63 -6.81
CA LEU A 179 0.50 15.92 -6.71
C LEU A 179 0.05 16.72 -5.50
N LYS A 180 -1.26 16.74 -5.21
CA LYS A 180 -1.80 17.37 -3.99
C LYS A 180 -1.26 16.70 -2.74
N TRP A 181 -1.17 15.37 -2.73
CA TRP A 181 -0.63 14.62 -1.61
C TRP A 181 0.88 14.84 -1.44
N VAL A 182 1.70 14.75 -2.51
CA VAL A 182 3.15 14.99 -2.43
C VAL A 182 3.44 16.38 -1.85
N ARG A 183 2.66 17.40 -2.22
CA ARG A 183 2.78 18.77 -1.67
C ARG A 183 2.56 18.87 -0.16
N THR A 184 1.92 17.88 0.47
CA THR A 184 1.76 17.88 1.94
C THR A 184 3.01 17.41 2.66
N ILE A 185 3.89 16.67 1.97
CA ILE A 185 5.10 16.07 2.57
C ILE A 185 6.41 16.66 2.03
N MET A 186 6.44 17.19 0.80
CA MET A 186 7.62 17.79 0.19
C MET A 186 7.26 18.71 -0.99
N PHE A 187 8.26 19.45 -1.51
CA PHE A 187 8.10 20.14 -2.78
C PHE A 187 8.26 19.16 -3.96
N PRO A 188 7.28 19.07 -4.88
CA PRO A 188 7.36 18.11 -5.99
C PRO A 188 8.57 18.34 -6.90
N SER A 189 9.39 17.31 -7.07
CA SER A 189 10.62 17.34 -7.85
C SER A 189 10.40 16.97 -9.32
N ARG A 190 11.18 17.56 -10.22
CA ARG A 190 11.19 17.17 -11.65
C ARG A 190 11.93 15.85 -11.90
N ASN A 191 12.81 15.44 -10.98
CA ASN A 191 13.48 14.14 -11.02
C ASN A 191 12.53 13.04 -10.51
N PRO A 192 12.76 11.76 -10.85
CA PRO A 192 11.96 10.63 -10.38
C PRO A 192 12.29 10.33 -8.90
N CYS A 193 11.97 11.26 -8.00
CA CYS A 193 12.23 11.15 -6.57
C CYS A 193 11.03 11.56 -5.71
N ASN A 194 9.83 11.70 -6.30
CA ASN A 194 8.59 11.89 -5.54
C ASN A 194 8.07 10.52 -5.10
N PRO A 195 8.10 10.18 -3.79
CA PRO A 195 7.81 8.82 -3.36
C PRO A 195 6.31 8.61 -3.13
N LEU A 196 5.74 7.61 -3.79
CA LEU A 196 4.40 7.08 -3.51
C LEU A 196 4.55 5.71 -2.88
N ILE A 197 4.11 5.57 -1.63
CA ILE A 197 4.25 4.33 -0.87
C ILE A 197 2.96 3.52 -0.99
N HIS A 198 3.06 2.35 -1.59
CA HIS A 198 1.99 1.38 -1.74
C HIS A 198 2.25 0.21 -0.78
N LEU A 199 1.27 -0.11 0.08
CA LEU A 199 1.33 -1.25 1.00
C LEU A 199 0.30 -2.30 0.59
N ASN A 200 0.66 -3.58 0.73
CA ASN A 200 -0.28 -4.68 0.54
C ASN A 200 -1.41 -4.68 1.59
N HIS A 201 -1.17 -4.10 2.77
CA HIS A 201 -2.12 -4.03 3.88
C HIS A 201 -2.21 -2.61 4.44
N PRO A 202 -3.04 -1.72 3.87
CA PRO A 202 -3.32 -0.41 4.46
C PRO A 202 -4.08 -0.56 5.80
N PRO A 203 -3.96 0.40 6.74
CA PRO A 203 -3.37 1.75 6.61
C PRO A 203 -1.85 1.83 6.91
N ILE A 204 -1.20 2.88 6.39
CA ILE A 204 0.20 3.21 6.71
C ILE A 204 0.32 3.68 8.17
N SER A 205 1.34 3.20 8.89
CA SER A 205 1.70 3.64 10.24
C SER A 205 3.08 4.33 10.24
N GLN A 206 3.41 5.06 11.32
CA GLN A 206 4.75 5.67 11.44
C GLN A 206 5.86 4.61 11.46
N ASN A 207 5.59 3.42 11.98
CA ASN A 207 6.55 2.32 11.96
C ASN A 207 6.84 1.86 10.53
N HIS A 208 5.83 1.83 9.66
CA HIS A 208 6.03 1.53 8.24
C HIS A 208 6.92 2.59 7.58
N LEU A 209 6.69 3.88 7.85
CA LEU A 209 7.54 4.96 7.31
C LEU A 209 8.98 4.90 7.82
N ASN A 210 9.17 4.63 9.11
CA ASN A 210 10.49 4.47 9.70
C ASN A 210 11.25 3.28 9.09
N LEU A 211 10.56 2.15 8.89
CA LEU A 211 11.12 0.97 8.23
C LEU A 211 11.52 1.31 6.79
N VAL A 212 10.61 1.91 6.01
CA VAL A 212 10.87 2.31 4.62
C VAL A 212 12.08 3.23 4.54
N ALA A 213 12.13 4.30 5.35
CA ALA A 213 13.26 5.22 5.38
C ALA A 213 14.57 4.50 5.71
N THR A 214 14.53 3.58 6.68
CA THR A 214 15.71 2.79 7.09
C THR A 214 16.20 1.89 5.96
N LEU A 215 15.30 1.16 5.30
CA LEU A 215 15.65 0.25 4.22
C LEU A 215 16.19 0.99 2.99
N ILE A 216 15.58 2.10 2.59
CA ILE A 216 16.12 2.97 1.52
C ILE A 216 17.51 3.49 1.91
N HIS A 217 17.68 3.95 3.15
CA HIS A 217 18.98 4.39 3.63
C HIS A 217 20.01 3.24 3.58
N ARG A 218 19.64 1.98 3.88
CA ARG A 218 20.57 0.85 3.75
C ARG A 218 21.02 0.65 2.30
N LEU A 219 20.12 0.80 1.32
CA LEU A 219 20.50 0.80 -0.09
C LEU A 219 21.54 1.88 -0.40
N VAL A 220 21.33 3.12 0.09
CA VAL A 220 22.28 4.23 -0.08
C VAL A 220 23.65 3.87 0.49
N VAL A 221 23.70 3.27 1.69
CA VAL A 221 24.97 2.89 2.33
C VAL A 221 25.68 1.78 1.55
N ILE A 222 24.95 0.77 1.06
CA ILE A 222 25.51 -0.26 0.19
C ILE A 222 26.11 0.41 -1.05
N MET A 223 25.30 1.19 -1.79
CA MET A 223 25.74 1.87 -3.01
C MET A 223 26.97 2.75 -2.78
N GLY A 224 26.98 3.55 -1.72
CA GLY A 224 28.12 4.38 -1.36
C GLY A 224 29.39 3.57 -1.06
N LYS A 225 29.25 2.42 -0.36
CA LYS A 225 30.39 1.54 -0.09
C LYS A 225 31.00 0.99 -1.38
N PHE A 226 30.17 0.50 -2.29
CA PHE A 226 30.59 -0.06 -3.57
C PHE A 226 31.20 0.97 -4.51
N GLN A 227 30.65 2.20 -4.50
CA GLN A 227 31.21 3.34 -5.21
C GLN A 227 32.63 3.66 -4.73
N ILE A 228 32.85 3.71 -3.41
CA ILE A 228 34.18 3.99 -2.83
C ILE A 228 35.19 2.89 -3.15
N SER A 229 34.78 1.62 -3.13
CA SER A 229 35.67 0.50 -3.47
C SER A 229 35.91 0.32 -4.97
N GLY A 230 35.22 1.07 -5.84
CA GLY A 230 35.34 0.94 -7.29
C GLY A 230 34.85 -0.40 -7.84
N THR A 231 34.09 -1.15 -7.03
CA THR A 231 33.51 -2.44 -7.40
C THR A 231 32.15 -2.22 -8.03
N TYR A 232 31.91 -2.93 -9.13
CA TYR A 232 30.62 -2.88 -9.81
C TYR A 232 29.51 -3.44 -8.93
N LEU A 233 28.37 -2.75 -8.88
CA LEU A 233 27.19 -3.13 -8.08
C LEU A 233 26.14 -3.70 -9.03
N GLU A 234 26.19 -5.01 -9.22
CA GLU A 234 25.16 -5.75 -9.92
C GLU A 234 24.83 -7.01 -9.12
N SER A 235 23.53 -7.27 -8.96
CA SER A 235 23.09 -8.59 -8.54
C SER A 235 23.30 -9.52 -9.72
N SER A 236 24.19 -10.50 -9.55
CA SER A 236 24.21 -11.67 -10.44
C SER A 236 23.31 -12.75 -9.84
N ASP A 237 22.95 -13.77 -10.62
CA ASP A 237 22.23 -14.94 -10.09
C ASP A 237 22.95 -15.59 -8.88
N MET A 238 24.25 -15.34 -8.75
CA MET A 238 25.09 -15.90 -7.68
C MET A 238 25.33 -14.94 -6.51
N HIS A 239 25.43 -13.63 -6.71
CA HIS A 239 25.88 -12.69 -5.66
C HIS A 239 24.92 -11.52 -5.49
N LEU A 240 24.48 -11.28 -4.26
CA LEU A 240 23.61 -10.17 -3.89
C LEU A 240 24.37 -9.11 -3.07
N PRO A 241 24.32 -7.82 -3.46
CA PRO A 241 24.79 -6.73 -2.61
C PRO A 241 24.05 -6.75 -1.27
N THR A 242 24.80 -6.66 -0.19
CA THR A 242 24.32 -7.02 1.14
C THR A 242 24.69 -5.99 2.20
N TYR A 243 23.74 -5.73 3.10
CA TYR A 243 23.95 -5.05 4.37
C TYR A 243 23.51 -5.97 5.51
N VAL A 244 24.41 -6.26 6.44
CA VAL A 244 24.10 -7.02 7.67
C VAL A 244 24.50 -6.19 8.87
N GLN A 245 23.56 -5.94 9.76
CA GLN A 245 23.82 -5.30 11.06
C GLN A 245 23.35 -6.21 12.19
N LEU A 246 24.24 -6.41 13.18
CA LEU A 246 23.98 -7.12 14.42
C LEU A 246 24.44 -6.25 15.58
N GLY A 247 23.47 -5.65 16.30
CA GLY A 247 23.77 -4.63 17.31
C GLY A 247 24.49 -3.43 16.69
N GLU A 248 25.70 -3.14 17.18
CA GLU A 248 26.53 -2.03 16.70
C GLU A 248 27.43 -2.41 15.50
N GLN A 249 27.58 -3.70 15.21
CA GLN A 249 28.45 -4.16 14.13
C GLN A 249 27.70 -4.18 12.80
N CYS A 250 28.34 -3.67 11.75
CA CYS A 250 27.80 -3.60 10.41
C CYS A 250 28.81 -4.15 9.38
N SER A 251 28.33 -5.01 8.50
CA SER A 251 29.08 -5.59 7.37
C SER A 251 28.37 -5.30 6.06
N ILE A 252 29.14 -4.88 5.06
CA ILE A 252 28.65 -4.57 3.72
C ILE A 252 29.53 -5.27 2.70
N GLY A 253 28.92 -5.98 1.76
CA GLY A 253 29.64 -6.73 0.74
C GLY A 253 28.69 -7.52 -0.15
N TYR A 254 29.14 -8.69 -0.58
CA TYR A 254 28.33 -9.66 -1.32
C TYR A 254 28.03 -10.87 -0.46
N ILE A 255 26.84 -11.42 -0.62
CA ILE A 255 26.49 -12.76 -0.14
C ILE A 255 26.12 -13.64 -1.32
N GLU A 256 26.49 -14.91 -1.26
CA GLU A 256 26.06 -15.85 -2.29
C GLU A 256 24.57 -16.20 -2.10
N ARG A 257 23.83 -16.29 -3.21
CA ARG A 257 22.43 -16.71 -3.20
C ARG A 257 22.27 -18.08 -2.55
N ALA A 258 23.18 -19.01 -2.80
CA ALA A 258 23.17 -20.35 -2.18
C ALA A 258 23.29 -20.28 -0.65
N GLN A 259 24.04 -19.31 -0.12
CA GLN A 259 24.14 -19.10 1.33
C GLN A 259 22.83 -18.57 1.90
N LEU A 260 22.15 -17.66 1.19
CA LEU A 260 20.82 -17.18 1.56
C LEU A 260 19.79 -18.32 1.58
N GLU A 261 19.83 -19.22 0.61
CA GLU A 261 18.91 -20.37 0.56
C GLU A 261 19.07 -21.31 1.76
N ASN A 262 20.27 -21.40 2.33
CA ASN A 262 20.54 -22.24 3.50
C ASN A 262 20.09 -21.63 4.83
N ILE A 263 19.89 -20.31 4.89
CA ILE A 263 19.51 -19.59 6.12
C ILE A 263 18.06 -19.11 6.11
N ARG A 264 17.31 -19.43 5.05
CA ARG A 264 15.88 -19.16 4.94
C ARG A 264 15.07 -20.15 5.78
#